data_AF-A0A653BNR5-F1
#
_entry.id   AF-A0A653BNR5-F1
#
_cell.length_a   1.000
_cell.length_b   1.000
_cell.length_c   1.000
_cell.angle_alpha   90.00
_cell.angle_beta   90.00
_cell.angle_gamma   90.00
#
_symmetry.space_group_name_H-M   'P 1'
#
loop_
_entity.id
_entity.type
_entity.pdbx_description
1 polymer ?
#
loop_
_entity_poly.entity_id
_entity_poly.type
_entity_poly.pdbx_seq_one_letter_code
_entity_poly.pdbx_strand_id
1 'polypeptide(L)'
;MLPENFPFLLISTISFIKQVSRPMKFPYTFSAKLAQFPWKFYFQNQWIWKYYAVAVVCCIPIFKSISNLANSPENVAKWAEIRRKEAAEHHH
;
A
#
# COMPACT_ATOMS: atom_id res chain seq x y z
N MET A 1 -18.81 -31.79 -44.45
CA MET A 1 -19.19 -30.39 -44.75
C MET A 1 -19.48 -29.70 -43.43
N LEU A 2 -18.46 -29.09 -42.81
CA LEU A 2 -18.57 -28.38 -41.54
C LEU A 2 -18.47 -26.88 -41.83
N PRO A 3 -19.38 -26.03 -41.35
CA PRO A 3 -19.36 -24.61 -41.68
C PRO A 3 -18.22 -23.88 -40.95
N GLU A 4 -17.36 -23.21 -41.72
CA GLU A 4 -16.15 -22.45 -41.35
C GLU A 4 -16.39 -21.21 -40.45
N ASN A 5 -17.60 -21.01 -39.91
CA ASN A 5 -17.98 -19.79 -39.17
C ASN A 5 -18.02 -19.94 -37.63
N PHE A 6 -17.43 -21.01 -37.09
CA PHE A 6 -17.44 -21.29 -35.65
C PHE A 6 -16.63 -20.32 -34.74
N PRO A 7 -15.54 -19.64 -35.19
CA PRO A 7 -14.73 -18.84 -34.25
C PRO A 7 -15.33 -17.47 -33.88
N PHE A 8 -16.31 -16.94 -34.64
CA PHE A 8 -16.87 -15.61 -34.38
C PHE A 8 -17.92 -15.60 -33.24
N LEU A 9 -18.71 -16.68 -33.14
CA LEU A 9 -19.77 -16.82 -32.12
C LEU A 9 -19.24 -17.09 -30.71
N LEU A 10 -17.99 -17.54 -30.59
CA LEU A 10 -17.33 -17.82 -29.32
C LEU A 10 -16.68 -16.57 -28.70
N ILE A 11 -16.38 -15.55 -29.51
CA ILE A 11 -15.77 -14.29 -29.05
C ILE A 11 -16.83 -13.37 -28.43
N SER A 12 -18.06 -13.35 -28.96
CA SER A 12 -19.15 -12.51 -28.44
C SER A 12 -19.72 -12.99 -27.09
N THR A 13 -19.51 -14.25 -26.72
CA THR A 13 -19.98 -14.80 -25.42
C THR A 13 -18.99 -14.58 -24.29
N ILE A 14 -17.70 -14.40 -24.58
CA ILE A 14 -16.65 -14.13 -23.58
C ILE A 14 -16.79 -12.71 -22.98
N SER A 15 -17.33 -11.74 -23.73
CA SER A 15 -17.56 -10.38 -23.24
C SER A 15 -18.72 -10.24 -22.26
N PHE A 16 -19.52 -11.30 -22.06
CA PHE A 16 -20.67 -11.31 -21.15
C PHE A 16 -20.32 -11.89 -19.78
N ILE A 17 -19.23 -11.42 -19.16
CA ILE A 17 -19.04 -11.58 -17.71
C ILE A 17 -20.06 -10.65 -17.05
N LYS A 18 -21.23 -11.22 -16.78
CA LYS A 18 -22.40 -10.63 -16.16
C LYS A 18 -21.98 -9.87 -14.89
N GLN A 19 -21.93 -8.54 -14.99
CA GLN A 19 -21.85 -7.67 -13.82
C GLN A 19 -23.01 -8.04 -12.91
N VAL A 20 -22.71 -8.57 -11.71
CA VAL A 20 -23.72 -8.99 -10.74
C VAL A 20 -24.52 -7.75 -10.37
N SER A 21 -25.71 -7.63 -10.95
CA SER A 21 -26.50 -6.40 -11.03
C SER A 21 -27.06 -5.92 -9.69
N ARG A 22 -26.80 -6.65 -8.59
CA ARG A 22 -27.21 -6.25 -7.25
C ARG A 22 -26.26 -6.79 -6.18
N PRO A 23 -25.42 -5.93 -5.57
CA PRO A 23 -24.64 -6.33 -4.39
C PRO A 23 -25.58 -6.76 -3.25
N MET A 24 -25.22 -7.83 -2.53
CA MET A 24 -25.95 -8.28 -1.32
C MET A 24 -25.92 -7.18 -0.24
N LYS A 25 -27.04 -6.93 0.44
CA LYS A 25 -27.12 -5.88 1.49
C LYS A 25 -26.19 -6.13 2.69
N PHE A 26 -25.97 -7.41 3.06
CA PHE A 26 -25.08 -7.81 4.15
C PHE A 26 -24.13 -8.91 3.67
N PRO A 27 -22.98 -8.54 3.11
CA PRO A 27 -21.98 -9.52 2.68
C PRO A 27 -21.34 -10.21 3.89
N TYR A 28 -21.35 -11.54 3.89
CA TYR A 28 -20.71 -12.35 4.93
C TYR A 28 -19.22 -12.55 4.69
N THR A 29 -18.75 -12.36 3.45
CA THR A 29 -17.33 -12.43 3.10
C THR A 29 -16.68 -11.05 3.17
N PHE A 30 -15.44 -11.01 3.66
CA PHE A 30 -14.69 -9.76 3.82
C PHE A 30 -14.45 -9.05 2.48
N SER A 31 -14.19 -9.82 1.41
CA SER A 31 -14.03 -9.28 0.05
C SER A 31 -15.28 -8.58 -0.46
N ALA A 32 -16.47 -9.15 -0.20
CA ALA A 32 -17.72 -8.52 -0.60
C ALA A 32 -18.07 -7.29 0.25
N LYS A 33 -17.64 -7.24 1.53
CA LYS A 33 -17.70 -6.01 2.34
C LYS A 33 -16.86 -4.91 1.70
N LEU A 34 -15.59 -5.19 1.41
CA LEU A 34 -14.68 -4.23 0.76
C LEU A 34 -15.20 -3.74 -0.59
N ALA A 35 -15.74 -4.61 -1.45
CA ALA A 35 -16.28 -4.22 -2.75
C ALA A 35 -17.50 -3.28 -2.64
N GLN A 36 -18.27 -3.38 -1.55
CA GLN A 36 -19.47 -2.58 -1.32
C GLN A 36 -19.21 -1.30 -0.53
N PHE A 37 -18.01 -1.13 0.05
CA PHE A 37 -17.69 0.11 0.74
C PHE A 37 -17.68 1.28 -0.26
N PRO A 38 -18.35 2.41 0.06
CA PRO A 38 -18.40 3.56 -0.83
C PRO A 38 -17.09 4.35 -0.79
N TRP A 39 -16.00 3.75 -1.31
CA TRP A 39 -14.64 4.31 -1.31
C TRP A 39 -14.60 5.72 -1.88
N LYS A 40 -15.27 5.93 -3.02
CA LYS A 40 -15.32 7.23 -3.70
C LYS A 40 -15.88 8.33 -2.81
N PHE A 41 -16.94 8.04 -2.04
CA PHE A 41 -17.55 9.02 -1.14
C PHE A 41 -16.59 9.44 -0.03
N TYR A 42 -15.91 8.48 0.60
CA TYR A 42 -14.95 8.77 1.66
C TYR A 42 -13.72 9.52 1.14
N PHE A 43 -13.16 9.15 -0.01
CA PHE A 43 -12.01 9.83 -0.59
C PHE A 43 -12.33 11.26 -1.05
N GLN A 44 -13.54 11.53 -1.54
CA GLN A 44 -13.92 12.86 -2.02
C GLN A 44 -14.34 13.81 -0.90
N ASN A 45 -15.10 13.31 0.10
CA ASN A 45 -15.67 14.16 1.14
C ASN A 45 -14.75 14.32 2.36
N GLN A 46 -13.85 13.38 2.62
CA GLN A 46 -12.91 13.53 3.74
C GLN A 46 -11.67 14.30 3.29
N TRP A 47 -11.50 15.49 3.88
CA TRP A 47 -10.29 16.29 3.79
C TRP A 47 -9.03 15.55 4.27
N ILE A 48 -9.17 14.58 5.19
CA ILE A 48 -8.05 13.82 5.77
C ILE A 48 -7.14 13.21 4.71
N TRP A 49 -7.69 12.64 3.64
CA TRP A 49 -6.90 11.94 2.62
C TRP A 49 -6.05 12.89 1.79
N LYS A 50 -6.55 14.11 1.56
CA LYS A 50 -5.79 15.16 0.85
C LYS A 50 -4.59 15.60 1.69
N TYR A 51 -4.84 15.91 2.96
CA TYR A 51 -3.78 16.37 3.86
C TYR A 51 -2.82 15.24 4.28
N TYR A 52 -3.29 13.99 4.36
CA TYR A 52 -2.45 12.84 4.67
C TYR A 52 -1.39 12.62 3.59
N ALA A 53 -1.78 12.66 2.31
CA ALA A 53 -0.83 12.54 1.21
C ALA A 53 0.22 13.67 1.24
N VAL A 54 -0.21 14.91 1.48
CA VAL A 54 0.70 16.06 1.61
C VAL A 54 1.61 15.90 2.82
N ALA A 55 1.09 15.51 3.97
CA ALA A 55 1.85 15.30 5.19
C ALA A 55 2.92 14.21 5.02
N VAL A 56 2.60 13.10 4.37
CA VAL A 56 3.58 12.04 4.05
C VAL A 56 4.71 12.60 3.19
N VAL A 57 4.39 13.36 2.14
CA VAL A 57 5.39 13.97 1.26
C VAL A 57 6.27 14.97 2.02
N CYS A 58 5.68 15.83 2.87
CA CYS A 58 6.43 16.76 3.70
C CYS A 58 7.29 16.08 4.76
N CYS A 59 6.86 14.94 5.29
CA CYS A 59 7.60 14.18 6.29
C CYS A 59 8.86 13.51 5.72
N ILE A 60 8.84 13.06 4.46
CA ILE A 60 9.98 12.38 3.82
C ILE A 60 11.31 13.16 3.94
N PRO A 61 11.41 14.45 3.55
CA PRO A 61 12.66 15.21 3.68
C PRO A 61 13.05 15.45 5.14
N ILE A 62 12.08 15.60 6.06
CA ILE A 62 12.33 15.78 7.49
C ILE A 62 13.00 14.52 8.06
N PHE A 63 12.40 13.35 7.81
CA PHE A 63 12.97 12.07 8.23
C PHE A 63 14.30 11.78 7.55
N LYS A 64 14.46 12.15 6.28
CA LYS A 64 15.74 12.00 5.58
C LYS A 64 16.84 12.85 6.23
N SER A 65 16.51 14.08 6.62
CA SER A 65 17.44 14.97 7.31
C SER A 65 17.86 14.39 8.65
N ILE A 66 16.90 13.95 9.47
CA ILE A 66 17.17 13.29 10.76
C ILE A 66 18.02 12.04 10.58
N SER A 67 17.69 11.20 9.58
CA SER A 67 18.42 9.97 9.27
C SER A 67 19.86 10.26 8.84
N ASN A 68 20.09 11.30 8.04
CA ASN A 68 21.44 11.69 7.65
C ASN A 68 22.26 12.23 8.83
N LEU A 69 21.64 13.00 9.74
CA LEU A 69 22.31 13.48 10.96
C LEU A 69 22.68 12.33 11.90
N ALA A 70 21.76 11.38 12.08
CA ALA A 70 21.99 10.21 12.92
C ALA A 70 23.14 9.34 12.39
N ASN A 71 23.25 9.18 11.07
CA ASN A 71 24.31 8.41 10.40
C ASN A 71 25.55 9.23 10.04
N SER A 72 25.72 10.41 10.63
CA SER A 72 26.95 11.19 10.46
C SER A 72 28.17 10.37 10.91
N PRO A 73 29.32 10.49 10.21
CA PRO A 73 30.49 9.64 10.49
C PRO A 73 31.01 9.81 11.92
N GLU A 74 30.85 10.99 12.51
CA GLU A 74 31.17 11.25 13.92
C GLU A 74 30.26 10.48 14.89
N ASN A 75 28.95 10.42 14.63
CA ASN A 75 28.04 9.65 15.46
C ASN A 75 28.31 8.15 15.33
N VAL A 76 28.58 7.66 14.13
CA VAL A 76 28.94 6.26 13.90
C VAL A 76 30.23 5.90 14.66
N ALA A 77 31.24 6.77 14.63
CA ALA A 77 32.47 6.59 15.39
C ALA A 77 32.23 6.56 16.91
N LYS A 78 31.42 7.51 17.43
CA LYS A 78 31.03 7.52 18.86
C LYS A 78 30.28 6.26 19.27
N TRP A 79 29.32 5.81 18.45
CA TRP A 79 28.60 4.56 18.69
C TRP A 79 29.52 3.34 18.66
N ALA A 80 30.51 3.31 17.76
CA ALA A 80 31.50 2.24 17.71
C ALA A 80 32.42 2.24 18.93
N GLU A 81 32.80 3.41 19.45
CA GLU A 81 33.59 3.55 20.69
C GLU A 81 32.81 3.12 21.92
N ILE A 82 31.53 3.52 22.03
CA ILE A 82 30.62 3.07 23.10
C ILE A 82 30.52 1.55 23.08
N ARG A 83 30.27 0.95 21.91
CA ARG A 83 30.19 -0.51 21.74
C ARG A 83 31.50 -1.23 22.10
N ARG A 84 32.66 -0.64 21.79
CA ARG A 84 33.97 -1.21 22.19
C ARG A 84 34.16 -1.16 23.70
N LYS A 85 33.75 -0.08 24.37
CA LYS A 85 33.80 0.04 25.83
C LYS A 85 32.85 -0.94 26.50
N GLU A 86 31.61 -1.03 26.04
CA GLU A 86 30.64 -2.01 26.52
C GLU A 86 31.12 -3.45 26.33
N ALA A 87 31.70 -3.78 25.17
CA ALA A 87 32.27 -5.11 24.94
C ALA A 87 33.42 -5.39 25.91
N ALA A 88 34.34 -4.44 26.10
CA ALA A 88 35.45 -4.60 27.04
C ALA A 88 34.97 -4.78 28.50
N GLU A 89 33.92 -4.06 28.92
CA GLU A 89 33.32 -4.20 30.25
C GLU A 89 32.57 -5.54 30.43
N HIS A 90 31.93 -6.06 29.37
CA HIS A 90 31.25 -7.36 29.39
C HIS A 90 32.18 -8.58 29.29
N HIS A 91 33.46 -8.38 29.00
CA HIS A 91 34.48 -9.43 28.94
C HIS A 91 35.28 -9.60 30.25
N HIS A 92 34.90 -8.90 31.32
CA HIS A 92 35.37 -9.09 32.70
C HIS A 92 34.32 -9.81 33.55
#